data_AF-A0A1Y0FRF1-F1
#
_entry.id   AF-A0A1Y0FRF1-F1
#
_cell.length_a   1.000
_cell.length_b   1.000
_cell.length_c   1.000
_cell.angle_alpha   90.00
_cell.angle_beta   90.00
_cell.angle_gamma   90.00
#
_symmetry.space_group_name_H-M   'P 1'
#
loop_
_entity.id
_entity.type
_entity.pdbx_description
1 polymer ?
#
loop_
_entity_poly.entity_id
_entity_poly.type
_entity_poly.pdbx_seq_one_letter_code
_entity_poly.pdbx_strand_id
1 'polypeptide(L)'
;MKKQNKWVSILGAILCLWATQAAALGLGELKLQSTLNEPFKAEVALTNLGSISAEEILVSFASVEEFTQRKLEHFFFYSDFKFTVDLNRRVVIITSPRPITEPYLEFILEARWPTGRLQREYTVLLDMPTRLAE
;
A
#
# COMPACT_ATOMS: atom_id res chain seq x y z
N MET A 1 -4.80 -28.37 -61.13
CA MET A 1 -5.29 -28.82 -59.81
C MET A 1 -4.21 -28.53 -58.76
N LYS A 2 -4.33 -27.45 -57.97
CA LYS A 2 -3.35 -27.09 -56.92
C LYS A 2 -3.85 -27.62 -55.57
N LYS A 3 -3.11 -28.55 -54.98
CA LYS A 3 -3.43 -29.22 -53.70
C LYS A 3 -3.24 -28.22 -52.55
N GLN A 4 -4.32 -27.86 -51.87
CA GLN A 4 -4.28 -26.98 -50.69
C GLN A 4 -3.77 -27.75 -49.47
N ASN A 5 -2.62 -27.35 -48.95
CA ASN A 5 -2.10 -27.84 -47.68
C ASN A 5 -2.77 -27.08 -46.52
N LYS A 6 -3.98 -27.53 -46.13
CA LYS A 6 -4.76 -26.94 -45.02
C LYS A 6 -4.24 -27.26 -43.60
N TRP A 7 -3.04 -27.83 -43.49
CA TRP A 7 -2.52 -28.34 -42.22
C TRP A 7 -1.66 -27.30 -41.46
N VAL A 8 -1.16 -26.27 -42.15
CA VAL A 8 -0.33 -25.23 -41.52
C VAL A 8 -1.16 -24.25 -40.68
N SER A 9 -2.48 -24.18 -40.91
CA SER A 9 -3.35 -23.26 -40.17
C SER A 9 -3.78 -23.74 -38.79
N ILE A 10 -3.47 -24.99 -38.39
CA ILE A 10 -3.86 -25.52 -37.07
C ILE A 10 -2.72 -25.36 -36.04
N LEU A 11 -1.47 -25.19 -36.47
CA LEU A 11 -0.32 -25.10 -35.55
C LEU A 11 -0.09 -23.69 -34.96
N GLY A 12 -0.73 -22.65 -35.52
CA GLY A 12 -0.54 -21.25 -35.09
C GLY A 12 -1.39 -20.81 -33.88
N ALA A 13 -2.31 -21.64 -33.38
CA ALA A 13 -3.36 -21.21 -32.44
C ALA A 13 -3.11 -21.59 -30.97
N ILE A 14 -1.99 -22.22 -30.60
CA ILE A 14 -1.76 -22.76 -29.23
C ILE A 14 -0.89 -21.86 -28.33
N LEU A 15 -0.38 -20.72 -28.83
CA LEU A 15 0.59 -19.90 -28.09
C LEU A 15 0.01 -18.85 -27.12
N CYS A 16 -1.31 -18.77 -26.92
CA CYS A 16 -1.92 -17.62 -26.21
C CYS A 16 -2.43 -17.85 -24.77
N LEU A 17 -2.10 -18.93 -24.06
CA LEU A 17 -2.79 -19.25 -22.79
C LEU A 17 -1.92 -19.40 -21.54
N TRP A 18 -0.82 -18.65 -21.45
CA TRP A 18 -0.14 -18.43 -20.17
C TRP A 18 -0.26 -16.96 -19.77
N ALA A 19 -1.48 -16.46 -19.63
CA ALA A 19 -1.72 -15.22 -18.90
C ALA A 19 -1.53 -15.54 -17.42
N THR A 20 -0.33 -15.35 -16.90
CA THR A 20 -0.11 -15.38 -15.46
C THR A 20 -0.94 -14.25 -14.85
N GLN A 21 -1.91 -14.60 -14.00
CA GLN A 21 -2.66 -13.62 -13.23
C GLN A 21 -1.65 -12.97 -12.26
N ALA A 22 -1.12 -11.81 -12.62
CA ALA A 22 -0.27 -11.03 -11.72
C ALA A 22 -1.15 -10.53 -10.58
N ALA A 23 -0.95 -11.04 -9.38
CA ALA A 23 -1.54 -10.46 -8.19
C ALA A 23 -0.90 -9.09 -7.95
N ALA A 24 -1.68 -8.03 -8.10
CA ALA A 24 -1.25 -6.68 -7.77
C ALA A 24 -1.68 -6.39 -6.33
N LEU A 25 -0.74 -6.41 -5.40
CA LEU A 25 -0.98 -6.04 -4.01
C LEU A 25 -1.64 -4.65 -3.96
N GLY A 26 -2.75 -4.56 -3.24
CA GLY A 26 -3.52 -3.33 -3.09
C GLY A 26 -3.45 -2.75 -1.68
N LEU A 27 -3.44 -1.41 -1.61
CA LEU A 27 -3.60 -0.63 -0.39
C LEU A 27 -5.03 -0.10 -0.32
N GLY A 28 -5.76 -0.51 0.72
CA GLY A 28 -7.17 -0.24 0.94
C GLY A 28 -7.41 0.94 1.86
N GLU A 29 -8.51 0.88 2.62
CA GLU A 29 -8.89 1.92 3.56
C GLU A 29 -7.94 1.99 4.75
N LEU A 30 -7.75 3.22 5.26
CA LEU A 30 -7.03 3.50 6.49
C LEU A 30 -8.02 3.64 7.64
N LYS A 31 -7.76 2.95 8.75
CA LYS A 31 -8.48 3.06 10.01
C LYS A 31 -7.56 3.67 11.06
N LEU A 32 -7.86 4.89 11.46
CA LEU A 32 -7.16 5.59 12.53
C LEU A 32 -7.55 4.99 13.89
N GLN A 33 -6.56 4.72 14.74
CA GLN A 33 -6.73 4.21 16.10
C GLN A 33 -6.15 5.17 17.15
N SER A 34 -5.72 6.36 16.74
CA SER A 34 -5.13 7.35 17.61
C SER A 34 -5.76 8.74 17.45
N THR A 35 -5.61 9.58 18.45
CA THR A 35 -6.07 10.97 18.58
C THR A 35 -4.88 11.92 18.62
N LEU A 36 -5.14 13.22 18.74
CA LEU A 36 -4.12 14.25 18.84
C LEU A 36 -3.33 14.15 20.17
N ASN A 37 -2.03 14.45 20.13
CA ASN A 37 -1.08 14.41 21.25
C ASN A 37 -0.75 13.02 21.80
N GLU A 38 -0.98 11.96 21.02
CA GLU A 38 -0.54 10.61 21.34
C GLU A 38 0.26 9.98 20.18
N PRO A 39 1.00 8.89 20.43
CA PRO A 39 1.68 8.17 19.36
C PRO A 39 0.67 7.72 18.30
N PHE A 40 0.99 8.03 17.04
CA PHE A 40 0.17 7.68 15.90
C PHE A 40 0.00 6.17 15.83
N LYS A 41 -1.23 5.73 15.57
CA LYS A 41 -1.54 4.34 15.27
C LYS A 41 -2.64 4.28 14.23
N ALA A 42 -2.37 3.62 13.11
CA ALA A 42 -3.37 3.36 12.09
C ALA A 42 -3.17 1.99 11.45
N GLU A 43 -4.24 1.48 10.87
CA GLU A 43 -4.23 0.23 10.11
C GLU A 43 -4.69 0.50 8.67
N VAL A 44 -3.93 0.02 7.69
CA VAL A 44 -4.29 0.09 6.28
C VAL A 44 -4.59 -1.31 5.77
N ALA A 45 -5.77 -1.51 5.18
CA ALA A 45 -6.14 -2.82 4.64
C ALA A 45 -5.24 -3.21 3.45
N LEU A 46 -4.83 -4.48 3.41
CA LEU A 46 -4.14 -5.10 2.30
C LEU A 46 -5.14 -5.91 1.46
N THR A 47 -5.15 -5.67 0.16
CA THR A 47 -6.01 -6.38 -0.80
C THR A 47 -5.17 -7.11 -1.84
N ASN A 48 -5.76 -8.10 -2.53
CA ASN A 48 -5.10 -8.81 -3.63
C ASN A 48 -3.72 -9.42 -3.29
N LEU A 49 -3.57 -9.95 -2.07
CA LEU A 49 -2.31 -10.51 -1.56
C LEU A 49 -1.74 -11.68 -2.39
N GLY A 50 -2.58 -12.38 -3.16
CA GLY A 50 -2.14 -13.54 -3.95
C GLY A 50 -1.44 -14.58 -3.09
N SER A 51 -0.20 -14.93 -3.47
CA SER A 51 0.69 -15.85 -2.74
C SER A 51 1.92 -15.16 -2.15
N ILE A 52 1.85 -13.84 -1.91
CA ILE A 52 2.97 -13.03 -1.42
C ILE A 52 3.11 -13.24 0.10
N SER A 53 4.34 -13.45 0.57
CA SER A 53 4.61 -13.59 2.01
C SER A 53 4.80 -12.24 2.70
N ALA A 54 4.74 -12.19 4.03
CA ALA A 54 4.82 -10.91 4.76
C ALA A 54 6.21 -10.27 4.61
N GLU A 55 7.25 -11.11 4.52
CA GLU A 55 8.66 -10.72 4.42
C GLU A 55 9.00 -10.13 3.06
N GLU A 56 8.21 -10.47 2.03
CA GLU A 56 8.33 -9.95 0.67
C GLU A 56 7.67 -8.57 0.51
N ILE A 57 6.81 -8.17 1.45
CA ILE A 57 6.10 -6.89 1.41
C ILE A 57 6.87 -5.86 2.21
N LEU A 58 7.48 -4.91 1.50
CA LEU A 58 8.14 -3.76 2.10
C LEU A 58 7.18 -2.58 2.06
N VAL A 59 6.90 -1.99 3.23
CA VAL A 59 6.03 -0.82 3.35
C VAL A 59 6.80 0.34 3.97
N SER A 60 6.68 1.50 3.36
CA SER A 60 7.27 2.75 3.85
C SER A 60 6.44 3.94 3.39
N PHE A 61 6.77 5.13 3.88
CA PHE A 61 6.35 6.34 3.18
C PHE A 61 7.10 6.47 1.84
N ALA A 62 6.48 7.19 0.90
CA ALA A 62 7.14 7.56 -0.35
C ALA A 62 8.32 8.50 -0.10
N SER A 63 9.18 8.65 -1.11
CA SER A 63 10.36 9.51 -1.01
C SER A 63 10.01 11.01 -0.96
N VAL A 64 10.91 11.82 -0.39
CA VAL A 64 10.76 13.30 -0.34
C VAL A 64 10.52 13.90 -1.74
N GLU A 65 11.17 13.34 -2.75
CA GLU A 65 10.99 13.72 -4.15
C GLU A 65 9.55 13.47 -4.62
N GLU A 66 8.95 12.33 -4.28
CA GLU A 66 7.56 12.01 -4.62
C GLU A 66 6.55 12.89 -3.88
N PHE A 67 6.81 13.24 -2.61
CA PHE A 67 6.03 14.25 -1.89
C PHE A 67 6.08 15.60 -2.61
N THR A 68 7.26 16.04 -3.01
CA THR A 68 7.47 17.31 -3.73
C THR A 68 6.72 17.32 -5.07
N GLN A 69 6.80 16.22 -5.83
CA GLN A 69 6.09 16.08 -7.11
C GLN A 69 4.56 16.12 -6.95
N ARG A 70 4.05 15.58 -5.84
CA ARG A 70 2.62 15.62 -5.49
C ARG A 70 2.21 16.91 -4.77
N LYS A 71 3.15 17.84 -4.54
CA LYS A 71 2.95 19.09 -3.78
C LYS A 71 2.46 18.85 -2.35
N LEU A 72 2.90 17.75 -1.75
CA LEU A 72 2.64 17.40 -0.37
C LEU A 72 3.79 17.86 0.53
N GLU A 73 3.45 18.23 1.76
CA GLU A 73 4.45 18.58 2.77
C GLU A 73 5.08 17.31 3.36
N HIS A 74 6.40 17.25 3.38
CA HIS A 74 7.14 16.12 3.96
C HIS A 74 7.66 16.51 5.35
N PHE A 75 7.00 15.99 6.39
CA PHE A 75 7.43 16.22 7.77
C PHE A 75 8.62 15.34 8.16
N PHE A 76 9.55 15.89 8.94
CA PHE A 76 10.75 15.16 9.38
C PHE A 76 10.42 13.97 10.29
N PHE A 77 9.31 14.01 11.04
CA PHE A 77 8.93 12.93 11.94
C PHE A 77 8.47 11.65 11.21
N TYR A 78 8.17 11.71 9.91
CA TYR A 78 7.82 10.53 9.12
C TYR A 78 8.93 9.47 9.08
N SER A 79 10.18 9.88 9.23
CA SER A 79 11.34 8.97 9.23
C SER A 79 11.36 8.01 10.43
N ASP A 80 10.65 8.31 11.51
CA ASP A 80 10.64 7.47 12.72
C ASP A 80 9.51 6.45 12.75
N PHE A 81 8.61 6.48 11.75
CA PHE A 81 7.45 5.61 11.72
C PHE A 81 7.85 4.16 11.48
N LYS A 82 7.12 3.25 12.14
CA LYS A 82 7.29 1.82 12.01
C LYS A 82 6.10 1.23 11.28
N PHE A 83 6.41 0.31 10.38
CA PHE A 83 5.45 -0.41 9.56
C PHE A 83 5.52 -1.89 9.90
N THR A 84 4.37 -2.52 10.13
CA THR A 84 4.29 -3.95 10.42
C THR A 84 3.19 -4.57 9.57
N VAL A 85 3.54 -5.57 8.78
CA VAL A 85 2.60 -6.30 7.92
C VAL A 85 2.03 -7.48 8.70
N ASP A 86 0.71 -7.50 8.89
CA ASP A 86 -0.02 -8.63 9.47
C ASP A 86 -0.92 -9.25 8.41
N LEU A 87 -0.48 -10.39 7.85
CA LEU A 87 -1.23 -11.10 6.81
C LEU A 87 -2.45 -11.86 7.33
N ASN A 88 -2.48 -12.21 8.62
CA ASN A 88 -3.64 -12.87 9.22
C ASN A 88 -4.82 -11.90 9.26
N ARG A 89 -4.54 -10.65 9.65
CA ARG A 89 -5.50 -9.55 9.66
C ARG A 89 -5.61 -8.85 8.31
N ARG A 90 -4.70 -9.12 7.37
CA ARG A 90 -4.54 -8.45 6.07
C ARG A 90 -4.46 -6.93 6.23
N VAL A 91 -3.57 -6.47 7.10
CA VAL A 91 -3.35 -5.04 7.35
C VAL A 91 -1.87 -4.68 7.42
N VAL A 92 -1.56 -3.44 7.10
CA VAL A 92 -0.33 -2.76 7.51
C VAL A 92 -0.66 -1.95 8.76
N ILE A 93 0.04 -2.22 9.85
CA ILE A 93 -0.01 -1.42 11.07
C ILE A 93 1.08 -0.36 10.97
N ILE A 94 0.69 0.90 11.10
CA ILE A 94 1.55 2.08 11.05
C ILE A 94 1.59 2.68 12.44
N THR A 95 2.79 2.88 13.00
CA THR A 95 2.97 3.46 14.33
C THR A 95 4.05 4.53 14.37
N SER A 96 3.85 5.59 15.15
CA SER A 96 4.94 6.52 15.50
C SER A 96 5.46 6.23 16.92
N PRO A 97 6.74 6.46 17.20
CA PRO A 97 7.28 6.37 18.55
C PRO A 97 7.04 7.64 19.38
N ARG A 98 6.78 8.77 18.71
CA ARG A 98 6.57 10.09 19.33
C ARG A 98 5.13 10.56 19.16
N PRO A 99 4.56 11.31 20.12
CA PRO A 99 3.25 11.92 19.97
C PRO A 99 3.17 12.82 18.73
N ILE A 100 2.02 12.80 18.05
CA ILE A 100 1.73 13.68 16.92
C ILE A 100 0.87 14.85 17.40
N THR A 101 1.29 16.07 17.10
CA THR A 101 0.61 17.31 17.51
C THR A 101 -0.15 17.97 16.36
N GLU A 102 0.07 17.50 15.15
CA GLU A 102 -0.52 17.97 13.92
C GLU A 102 -1.99 17.50 13.83
N PRO A 103 -2.96 18.40 13.64
CA PRO A 103 -4.39 18.06 13.63
C PRO A 103 -4.82 17.26 12.39
N TYR A 104 -4.00 17.28 11.34
CA TYR A 104 -4.16 16.42 10.18
C TYR A 104 -2.79 15.99 9.66
N LEU A 105 -2.73 14.79 9.09
CA LEU A 105 -1.55 14.24 8.44
C LEU A 105 -1.89 13.87 7.01
N GLU A 106 -1.02 14.23 6.09
CA GLU A 106 -1.11 13.83 4.69
C GLU A 106 0.19 13.14 4.28
N PHE A 107 0.08 11.92 3.77
CA PHE A 107 1.25 11.13 3.39
C PHE A 107 0.94 10.18 2.25
N ILE A 108 1.99 9.77 1.56
CA ILE A 108 1.94 8.74 0.54
C ILE A 108 2.52 7.46 1.14
N LEU A 109 1.69 6.42 1.24
CA LEU A 109 2.14 5.09 1.63
C LEU A 109 2.56 4.32 0.38
N GLU A 110 3.76 3.74 0.42
CA GLU A 110 4.28 2.89 -0.63
C GLU A 110 4.37 1.44 -0.13
N ALA A 111 3.83 0.51 -0.92
CA ALA A 111 4.05 -0.92 -0.75
C ALA A 111 4.83 -1.46 -1.95
N ARG A 112 5.91 -2.18 -1.70
CA ARG A 112 6.75 -2.86 -2.71
C ARG A 112 6.73 -4.36 -2.45
N TRP A 113 6.68 -5.13 -3.52
CA TRP A 113 6.74 -6.59 -3.50
C TRP A 113 7.50 -7.08 -4.74
N PRO A 114 7.86 -8.38 -4.85
CA PRO A 114 8.78 -8.85 -5.90
C PRO A 114 8.34 -8.52 -7.33
N THR A 115 7.04 -8.42 -7.59
CA THR A 115 6.49 -8.21 -8.93
C THR A 115 5.96 -6.79 -9.16
N GLY A 116 6.13 -5.86 -8.22
CA GLY A 116 5.62 -4.50 -8.41
C GLY A 116 5.73 -3.57 -7.21
N ARG A 117 5.19 -2.36 -7.38
CA ARG A 117 4.99 -1.38 -6.31
C ARG A 117 3.67 -0.66 -6.49
N LEU A 118 3.11 -0.19 -5.39
CA LEU A 118 1.90 0.63 -5.34
C LEU A 118 2.12 1.79 -4.38
N GLN A 119 1.66 2.97 -4.78
CA GLN A 119 1.61 4.15 -3.91
C GLN A 119 0.17 4.61 -3.75
N ARG A 120 -0.17 5.01 -2.54
CA ARG A 120 -1.49 5.57 -2.21
C ARG A 120 -1.38 6.73 -1.25
N GLU A 121 -2.03 7.82 -1.61
CA GLU A 121 -2.17 9.01 -0.78
C GLU A 121 -3.24 8.79 0.29
N TYR A 122 -2.94 9.23 1.50
CA TYR A 122 -3.85 9.21 2.64
C TYR A 122 -3.85 10.58 3.31
N THR A 123 -5.05 11.05 3.62
CA THR A 123 -5.29 12.21 4.48
C THR A 123 -6.00 11.73 5.73
N VAL A 124 -5.43 12.03 6.88
CA VAL A 124 -5.92 11.58 8.19
C VAL A 124 -6.18 12.81 9.04
N LEU A 125 -7.35 12.85 9.68
CA LEU A 125 -7.71 13.89 10.65
C LEU A 125 -7.56 13.30 12.05
N LEU A 126 -6.76 13.96 12.89
CA LEU A 126 -6.55 13.57 14.28
C LEU A 126 -7.50 14.38 15.15
N ASP A 127 -8.50 13.71 15.71
CA ASP A 127 -9.45 14.35 16.60
C ASP A 127 -8.78 14.69 17.94
N MET A 128 -9.20 15.80 18.55
CA MET A 128 -8.77 16.11 19.92
C MET A 128 -9.28 15.03 20.88
N PRO A 129 -8.51 14.69 21.93
CA PRO A 129 -9.01 13.78 22.96
C PRO A 129 -10.27 14.41 23.57
N THR A 130 -11.39 13.71 23.48
CA THR A 130 -12.62 14.12 24.14
C THR A 130 -12.39 13.97 25.64
N ARG A 131 -12.12 15.10 26.30
CA ARG A 131 -12.10 15.14 27.77
C ARG A 131 -13.52 14.85 28.24
N LEU A 132 -13.81 13.60 28.59
CA LEU A 132 -14.87 13.31 29.54
C LEU A 132 -14.37 13.84 30.88
N ALA A 133 -14.72 15.10 31.18
CA ALA A 133 -14.56 15.65 32.51
C ALA A 133 -15.58 14.92 33.40
N GLU A 134 -15.09 14.15 34.38
CA GLU A 134 -15.87 13.76 35.55
C GLU A 134 -16.06 14.95 36.50
#